data_AF-A0A2Z2KQN4-F1
#
_entry.id   AF-A0A2Z2KQN4-F1
#
_cell.length_a   1.000
_cell.length_b   1.000
_cell.length_c   1.000
_cell.angle_alpha   90.00
_cell.angle_beta   90.00
_cell.angle_gamma   90.00
#
_symmetry.space_group_name_H-M   'P 1'
#
loop_
_entity.id
_entity.type
_entity.pdbx_description
1 polymer ?
#
loop_
_entity_poly.entity_id
_entity_poly.type
_entity_poly.pdbx_seq_one_letter_code
_entity_poly.pdbx_strand_id
1 'polypeptide(L)'
;MIELGKWGIKNVRIIDKCNSVIELYIPGVNQQDRVDIKLTLIDAMRGISIEDKTKKELQKWRAKCQKENERLDWGIQATKKLIKSYGEE
;
A
#
# COMPACT_ATOMS: atom_id res chain seq x y z
N MET A 1 -12.53 0.23 -5.03
CA MET A 1 -12.19 0.10 -6.46
C MET A 1 -10.75 0.56 -6.62
N ILE A 2 -9.85 -0.24 -7.18
CA ILE A 2 -8.43 0.14 -7.34
C ILE A 2 -8.32 0.98 -8.62
N GLU A 3 -7.73 2.17 -8.54
CA GLU A 3 -7.46 2.99 -9.73
C GLU A 3 -6.24 2.42 -10.48
N LEU A 4 -6.39 2.20 -11.79
CA LEU A 4 -5.30 1.74 -12.65
C LEU A 4 -4.13 2.74 -12.60
N GLY A 5 -2.92 2.23 -12.37
CA GLY A 5 -1.71 3.07 -12.31
C GLY A 5 -1.40 3.69 -10.95
N LYS A 6 -2.19 3.42 -9.90
CA LYS A 6 -1.92 3.89 -8.53
C LYS A 6 -1.62 2.75 -7.57
N TRP A 7 -0.82 3.02 -6.55
CA TRP A 7 -0.61 2.13 -5.42
C TRP A 7 -1.92 1.95 -4.66
N GLY A 8 -2.23 0.73 -4.22
CA GLY A 8 -3.44 0.45 -3.46
C GLY A 8 -3.39 -0.83 -2.66
N ILE A 9 -4.33 -0.94 -1.71
CA ILE A 9 -4.60 -2.21 -1.04
C ILE A 9 -5.55 -3.03 -1.91
N LYS A 10 -5.11 -4.22 -2.31
CA LYS A 10 -5.91 -5.14 -3.12
C LYS A 10 -6.82 -6.00 -2.26
N ASN A 11 -6.27 -6.59 -1.21
CA ASN A 11 -7.01 -7.49 -0.33
C ASN A 11 -6.40 -7.50 1.07
N VAL A 12 -7.21 -7.88 2.05
CA VAL A 12 -6.77 -8.14 3.43
C VAL A 12 -7.40 -9.46 3.86
N ARG A 13 -6.58 -10.39 4.32
CA ARG A 13 -7.05 -11.72 4.74
C ARG A 13 -6.44 -12.12 6.06
N ILE A 14 -7.28 -12.48 7.03
CA ILE A 14 -6.84 -13.18 8.23
C ILE A 14 -6.81 -14.66 7.88
N ILE A 15 -5.65 -15.30 8.01
CA ILE A 15 -5.45 -16.72 7.68
C ILE A 15 -5.82 -17.57 8.88
N ASP A 16 -5.32 -17.17 10.07
CA ASP A 16 -5.59 -17.85 11.33
C ASP A 16 -5.44 -16.87 12.51
N LYS A 17 -5.51 -17.38 13.74
CA LYS A 17 -5.43 -16.60 14.98
C LYS A 17 -4.11 -15.81 15.17
N CYS A 18 -3.06 -16.16 14.42
CA CYS A 18 -1.73 -15.57 14.51
C CYS A 18 -1.25 -14.97 13.20
N ASN A 19 -1.87 -15.26 12.06
CA ASN A 19 -1.38 -14.88 10.74
C ASN A 19 -2.44 -14.11 9.94
N SER A 20 -2.02 -13.03 9.31
CA SER A 20 -2.80 -12.32 8.30
C SER A 20 -1.90 -11.78 7.19
N VAL A 21 -2.50 -11.45 6.06
CA VAL A 21 -1.83 -10.96 4.86
C VAL A 21 -2.56 -9.76 4.31
N ILE A 22 -1.80 -8.73 3.95
CA ILE A 22 -2.28 -7.60 3.15
C ILE A 22 -1.67 -7.74 1.76
N GLU A 23 -2.52 -7.88 0.75
CA GLU A 23 -2.12 -7.86 -0.65
C GLU A 23 -2.15 -6.41 -1.15
N LEU A 24 -1.06 -5.99 -1.77
CA LEU A 24 -0.90 -4.67 -2.36
C LEU A 24 -1.01 -4.77 -3.88
N TYR A 25 -1.40 -3.65 -4.47
CA TYR A 25 -1.26 -3.40 -5.89
C TYR A 25 -0.23 -2.29 -6.06
N ILE A 26 0.88 -2.61 -6.73
CA ILE A 26 1.93 -1.67 -7.06
C ILE A 26 2.01 -1.55 -8.59
N PRO A 27 1.77 -0.36 -9.16
CA PRO A 27 1.80 -0.17 -10.61
C PRO A 27 3.22 -0.39 -11.15
N GLY A 28 3.32 -1.10 -12.28
CA GLY A 28 4.60 -1.34 -12.96
C GLY A 28 5.46 -2.47 -12.37
N VAL A 29 5.06 -3.07 -11.25
CA VAL A 29 5.72 -4.25 -10.67
C VAL A 29 4.89 -5.47 -11.02
N ASN A 30 5.49 -6.45 -11.69
CA ASN A 30 4.81 -7.68 -12.12
C ASN A 30 4.69 -8.73 -10.99
N GLN A 31 4.78 -8.31 -9.74
CA GLN A 31 4.75 -9.16 -8.55
C GLN A 31 3.59 -8.78 -7.64
N GLN A 32 2.98 -9.80 -7.05
CA GLN A 32 1.99 -9.63 -5.99
C GLN A 32 2.73 -9.22 -4.71
N ASP A 33 2.86 -7.93 -4.48
CA ASP A 33 3.41 -7.44 -3.23
C ASP A 33 2.48 -7.81 -2.08
N ARG A 34 3.04 -8.51 -1.10
CA ARG A 34 2.32 -9.02 0.07
C ARG A 34 3.03 -8.58 1.33
N VAL A 35 2.24 -8.24 2.33
CA VAL A 35 2.71 -7.92 3.68
C VAL A 35 2.18 -9.01 4.59
N ASP A 36 3.10 -9.87 5.02
CA ASP A 36 2.80 -10.92 5.99
C ASP A 36 2.84 -10.35 7.40
N ILE A 37 1.77 -10.57 8.15
CA ILE A 37 1.61 -10.08 9.51
C ILE A 37 1.49 -11.31 10.40
N LYS A 38 2.43 -11.40 11.35
CA LYS A 38 2.49 -12.50 12.32
C LYS A 38 2.38 -11.97 13.73
N LEU A 39 1.55 -12.58 14.55
CA LEU A 39 1.43 -12.29 15.96
C LEU A 39 2.65 -12.87 16.69
N THR A 40 3.39 -12.03 17.41
CA THR A 40 4.55 -12.47 18.18
C THR A 40 4.15 -12.86 19.59
N LEU A 41 5.03 -13.58 20.31
CA LEU A 41 4.82 -13.92 21.72
C LEU A 41 4.56 -12.66 22.56
N ILE A 42 5.29 -11.57 22.30
CA ILE A 42 5.13 -10.30 23.01
C ILE A 42 3.76 -9.68 22.74
N ASP A 43 3.26 -9.77 21.51
CA ASP A 43 1.93 -9.26 21.17
C ASP A 43 0.84 -10.04 21.91
N ALA A 44 0.97 -11.37 21.96
CA ALA A 44 0.06 -12.24 22.72
C ALA A 44 0.09 -11.91 24.22
N MET A 45 1.27 -11.71 24.81
CA MET A 45 1.42 -11.29 26.21
C MET A 45 0.79 -9.92 26.50
N ARG A 46 0.74 -9.04 25.50
CA ARG A 46 0.09 -7.72 25.59
C ARG A 46 -1.42 -7.78 25.32
N GLY A 47 -1.98 -8.96 25.07
CA GLY A 47 -3.40 -9.14 24.72
C GLY A 47 -3.78 -8.54 23.37
N ILE A 48 -2.81 -8.30 22.47
CA ILE A 48 -3.07 -7.77 21.14
C ILE A 48 -3.61 -8.89 20.26
N SER A 49 -4.75 -8.67 19.61
CA SER A 49 -5.31 -9.61 18.65
C SER A 49 -4.66 -9.49 17.26
N ILE A 50 -4.75 -10.55 16.45
CA ILE A 50 -4.29 -10.48 15.04
C ILE A 50 -5.07 -9.43 14.27
N GLU A 51 -6.35 -9.21 14.59
CA GLU A 51 -7.19 -8.18 13.99
C GLU A 51 -6.64 -6.77 14.25
N ASP A 52 -6.30 -6.46 15.51
CA ASP A 52 -5.76 -5.15 15.88
C ASP A 52 -4.41 -4.89 15.21
N LYS A 53 -3.54 -5.90 15.21
CA LYS A 53 -2.24 -5.80 14.54
C LYS A 53 -2.41 -5.60 13.04
N THR A 54 -3.33 -6.33 12.42
CA THR A 54 -3.67 -6.20 10.99
C THR A 54 -4.19 -4.81 10.68
N LYS A 55 -5.10 -4.27 11.50
CA LYS A 55 -5.66 -2.93 11.32
C LYS A 55 -4.60 -1.84 11.40
N LYS A 56 -3.64 -1.97 12.34
CA LYS A 56 -2.52 -1.05 12.48
C LYS A 56 -1.60 -1.07 11.27
N GLU A 57 -1.23 -2.24 10.77
CA GLU A 57 -0.41 -2.37 9.56
C GLU A 57 -1.16 -1.87 8.31
N LEU A 58 -2.46 -2.16 8.21
CA LEU A 58 -3.31 -1.66 7.13
C LEU A 58 -3.31 -0.13 7.07
N GLN A 59 -3.40 0.55 8.21
CA GLN A 59 -3.31 2.02 8.25
C GLN A 59 -1.95 2.55 7.77
N LYS A 60 -0.85 1.92 8.20
CA LYS A 60 0.50 2.28 7.73
C LYS A 60 0.64 2.13 6.22
N TRP A 61 0.16 1.03 5.67
CA TRP A 61 0.25 0.77 4.24
C TRP A 61 -0.68 1.66 3.42
N ARG A 62 -1.85 2.03 3.94
CA ARG A 62 -2.71 3.06 3.32
C ARG A 62 -1.98 4.40 3.22
N ALA A 63 -1.36 4.85 4.32
CA ALA A 63 -0.58 6.10 4.32
C ALA A 63 0.60 6.04 3.34
N LYS A 64 1.29 4.89 3.26
CA LYS A 64 2.38 4.68 2.30
C LYS A 64 1.89 4.73 0.84
N CYS A 65 0.78 4.06 0.53
CA CYS A 65 0.19 4.11 -0.81
C CYS A 65 -0.19 5.55 -1.19
N GLN A 66 -0.80 6.30 -0.27
CA GLN A 66 -1.14 7.70 -0.50
C GLN A 66 0.10 8.53 -0.84
N LYS A 67 1.16 8.42 -0.03
CA LYS A 67 2.41 9.17 -0.25
C LYS A 67 3.06 8.85 -1.60
N GLU A 68 3.08 7.57 -1.99
CA GLU A 68 3.62 7.18 -3.30
C GLU A 68 2.75 7.69 -4.46
N ASN A 69 1.43 7.68 -4.30
CA ASN A 69 0.52 8.22 -5.30
C ASN A 69 0.68 9.73 -5.46
N GLU A 70 0.82 10.49 -4.36
CA GLU A 70 1.10 11.93 -4.40
C GLU A 70 2.42 12.22 -5.13
N ARG A 71 3.45 11.38 -4.92
CA ARG A 71 4.73 11.47 -5.63
C ARG A 71 4.57 11.21 -7.13
N LEU A 72 3.80 10.19 -7.51
CA LEU A 72 3.51 9.88 -8.92
C LEU A 72 2.72 11.01 -9.59
N ASP A 73 1.69 11.53 -8.90
CA ASP A 73 0.87 12.63 -9.39
C ASP A 73 1.73 13.88 -9.61
N TRP A 74 2.65 14.20 -8.69
CA TRP A 74 3.61 15.29 -8.87
C TRP A 74 4.48 15.09 -10.12
N GLY A 75 5.03 13.88 -10.32
CA GLY A 75 5.85 13.56 -11.49
C GLY A 75 5.09 13.68 -12.80
N ILE A 76 3.83 13.23 -12.85
CA ILE A 76 2.95 13.40 -14.01
C ILE A 76 2.71 14.88 -14.30
N GLN A 77 2.43 15.70 -13.27
CA GLN A 77 2.20 17.13 -13.45
C GLN A 77 3.45 17.88 -13.93
N ALA A 78 4.62 17.55 -13.38
CA ALA A 78 5.90 18.12 -13.83
C ALA A 78 6.18 17.77 -15.29
N THR A 79 5.94 16.51 -15.69
CA THR A 79 6.12 16.04 -17.07
C THR A 79 5.15 16.76 -18.02
N LYS A 80 3.87 16.91 -17.64
CA LYS A 80 2.88 17.66 -18.44
C LYS A 80 3.29 19.11 -18.65
N LYS A 81 3.83 19.77 -17.61
CA LYS A 81 4.35 21.14 -17.72
C LYS A 81 5.53 21.23 -18.70
N LEU A 82 6.47 20.29 -18.64
CA LEU A 82 7.60 20.23 -19.56
C LEU A 82 7.15 20.01 -21.01
N ILE A 83 6.26 19.05 -21.26
CA ILE A 83 5.74 18.81 -22.62
C ILE A 83 5.05 20.06 -23.17
N LYS A 84 4.25 20.76 -22.34
CA LYS A 84 3.61 22.00 -22.76
C LYS A 84 4.61 23.12 -23.06
N SER A 85 5.69 23.24 -22.29
CA SER A 85 6.70 24.29 -22.53
C SER A 85 7.61 24.02 -23.73
N TYR A 86 7.79 22.76 -24.13
CA TYR A 86 8.64 22.37 -25.27
C TYR A 86 7.84 22.03 -26.54
N GLY A 87 6.53 21.85 -26.46
CA GLY A 87 5.65 21.51 -27.59
C GLY A 87 4.92 22.71 -28.22
N GLU A 88 5.25 23.94 -27.82
CA GLU A 88 4.75 25.20 -28.41
C GLU A 88 5.80 25.87 -29.33
N GLU A 89 6.79 25.13 -29.84
CA GLU A 89 7.58 25.47 -31.05
C GLU A 89 7.09 24.66 -32.26
#